data_AF-A0A120AH24-F1
#
_entry.id   AF-A0A120AH24-F1
#
_cell.length_a   1.000
_cell.length_b   1.000
_cell.length_c   1.000
_cell.angle_alpha   90.00
_cell.angle_beta   90.00
_cell.angle_gamma   90.00
#
_symmetry.space_group_name_H-M   'P 1'
#
loop_
_entity.id
_entity.type
_entity.pdbx_description
1 polymer ?
#
loop_
_entity_poly.entity_id
_entity_poly.type
_entity_poly.pdbx_seq_one_letter_code
_entity_poly.pdbx_strand_id
1 'polypeptide(L)'
;MERISRDFTQDLAGLGFARTRSKFWTRRFEHHLDFIHLFRSGSSYGAPYNASVSLRVHLGIAVLDDDRDATMLNGPNSGDLNLFSADRFHLRFNASSGSTYERCREDLLRFVVQRAEPWFVAWRSPQSLREREDSPLDAIARQALQRGVDGNAASERVTRTLKLFGIKN
;
A
#
# COMPACT_ATOMS: atom_id res chain seq x y z
N MET A 1 -3.83 -16.67 4.49
CA MET A 1 -3.79 -15.32 3.88
C MET A 1 -5.13 -14.93 3.28
N GLU A 2 -5.83 -15.81 2.56
CA GLU A 2 -7.04 -15.37 1.85
C GLU A 2 -8.17 -14.84 2.76
N ARG A 3 -8.43 -15.52 3.89
CA ARG A 3 -9.41 -15.05 4.89
C ARG A 3 -9.14 -13.60 5.32
N ILE A 4 -7.93 -13.30 5.82
CA ILE A 4 -7.57 -11.95 6.26
C ILE A 4 -7.62 -10.93 5.13
N SER A 5 -7.25 -11.30 3.90
CA SER A 5 -7.33 -10.38 2.76
C SER A 5 -8.77 -10.06 2.37
N ARG A 6 -9.68 -11.03 2.41
CA ARG A 6 -11.11 -10.79 2.15
C ARG A 6 -11.71 -9.89 3.23
N ASP A 7 -11.49 -10.21 4.49
CA ASP A 7 -12.08 -9.47 5.61
C ASP A 7 -11.52 -8.03 5.65
N PHE A 8 -10.21 -7.86 5.41
CA PHE A 8 -9.59 -6.54 5.26
C PHE A 8 -10.12 -5.75 4.06
N THR A 9 -10.51 -6.42 2.97
CA THR A 9 -11.14 -5.73 1.82
C THR A 9 -12.47 -5.12 2.20
N GLN A 10 -13.26 -5.81 3.03
CA GLN A 10 -14.53 -5.28 3.53
C GLN A 10 -14.29 -4.08 4.44
N ASP A 11 -13.29 -4.17 5.33
CA ASP A 11 -12.93 -3.09 6.25
C ASP A 11 -12.47 -1.81 5.51
N LEU A 12 -11.77 -1.97 4.40
CA LEU A 12 -11.25 -0.85 3.60
C LEU A 12 -12.26 -0.24 2.61
N ALA A 13 -13.40 -0.88 2.38
CA ALA A 13 -14.35 -0.43 1.36
C ALA A 13 -14.84 1.01 1.60
N GLY A 14 -15.08 1.39 2.86
CA GLY A 14 -15.49 2.74 3.25
C GLY A 14 -14.41 3.81 3.07
N LEU A 15 -13.16 3.42 2.84
CA LEU A 15 -12.01 4.32 2.63
C LEU A 15 -11.67 4.50 1.14
N GLY A 16 -12.44 3.89 0.23
CA GLY A 16 -12.24 4.00 -1.21
C GLY A 16 -11.11 3.14 -1.78
N PHE A 17 -10.60 2.18 -1.00
CA PHE A 17 -9.63 1.20 -1.48
C PHE A 17 -10.33 -0.03 -2.05
N ALA A 18 -9.83 -0.51 -3.20
CA ALA A 18 -10.25 -1.77 -3.81
C ALA A 18 -9.10 -2.78 -3.81
N ARG A 19 -9.40 -4.06 -3.54
CA ARG A 19 -8.41 -5.14 -3.71
C ARG A 19 -8.21 -5.43 -5.19
N THR A 20 -7.09 -5.00 -5.74
CA THR A 20 -6.80 -5.13 -7.18
C THR A 20 -5.83 -6.26 -7.51
N ARG A 21 -5.10 -6.75 -6.50
CA ARG A 21 -4.34 -8.01 -6.56
C ARG A 21 -4.44 -8.75 -5.23
N SER A 22 -3.95 -9.99 -5.18
CA SER A 22 -4.05 -10.86 -4.00
C SER A 22 -3.64 -10.17 -2.68
N LYS A 23 -2.62 -9.31 -2.68
CA LYS A 23 -2.14 -8.61 -1.48
C LYS A 23 -2.06 -7.09 -1.65
N PHE A 24 -2.69 -6.53 -2.70
CA PHE A 24 -2.67 -5.10 -2.98
C PHE A 24 -4.06 -4.53 -2.93
N TRP A 25 -4.17 -3.40 -2.25
CA TRP A 25 -5.33 -2.53 -2.25
C TRP A 25 -4.92 -1.19 -2.83
N THR A 26 -5.66 -0.67 -3.78
CA THR A 26 -5.36 0.62 -4.42
C THR A 26 -6.54 1.55 -4.34
N ARG A 27 -6.24 2.86 -4.30
CA ARG A 27 -7.19 3.94 -4.43
C ARG A 27 -6.66 4.90 -5.49
N ARG A 28 -7.45 5.14 -6.53
CA ARG A 28 -7.02 5.87 -7.72
C ARG A 28 -7.35 7.34 -7.66
N PHE A 29 -6.40 8.16 -8.10
CA PHE A 29 -6.56 9.58 -8.42
C PHE A 29 -6.24 9.81 -9.90
N GLU A 30 -6.30 11.08 -10.32
CA GLU A 30 -6.13 11.48 -11.71
C GLU A 30 -4.74 11.12 -12.27
N HIS A 31 -3.67 11.39 -11.52
CA HIS A 31 -2.28 11.21 -11.97
C HIS A 31 -1.49 10.15 -11.20
N HIS A 32 -2.05 9.62 -10.13
CA HIS A 32 -1.37 8.65 -9.26
C HIS A 32 -2.35 7.69 -8.58
N LEU A 33 -1.82 6.70 -7.88
CA LEU A 33 -2.54 5.73 -7.06
C LEU A 33 -1.91 5.70 -5.67
N ASP A 34 -2.75 5.69 -4.64
CA ASP A 34 -2.37 5.17 -3.32
C ASP A 34 -2.40 3.65 -3.40
N PHE A 35 -1.47 2.97 -2.74
CA PHE A 35 -1.61 1.54 -2.53
C PHE A 35 -1.11 1.06 -1.16
N ILE A 36 -1.78 0.01 -0.68
CA ILE A 36 -1.44 -0.74 0.52
C ILE A 36 -1.08 -2.15 0.09
N HIS A 37 0.09 -2.64 0.52
CA HIS A 37 0.55 -4.00 0.27
C HIS A 37 0.76 -4.76 1.58
N LEU A 38 0.08 -5.91 1.73
CA LEU A 38 0.33 -6.82 2.84
C LEU A 38 1.43 -7.83 2.52
N PHE A 39 2.51 -7.77 3.26
CA PHE A 39 3.55 -8.80 3.27
C PHE A 39 3.32 -9.80 4.40
N ARG A 40 3.56 -11.08 4.12
CA ARG A 40 3.69 -12.10 5.16
C ARG A 40 5.16 -12.13 5.59
N SER A 41 5.44 -11.76 6.83
CA SER A 41 6.78 -11.86 7.41
C SER A 41 7.03 -13.24 8.02
N GLY A 42 8.30 -13.64 8.14
CA GLY A 42 8.71 -14.90 8.78
C GLY A 42 8.52 -16.16 7.94
N SER A 43 8.44 -16.04 6.61
CA SER A 43 8.48 -17.20 5.70
C SER A 43 9.92 -17.34 5.17
N SER A 44 10.75 -18.17 5.79
CA SER A 44 12.02 -18.61 5.19
C SER A 44 11.75 -19.69 4.15
N TYR A 45 12.65 -19.84 3.17
CA TYR A 45 12.62 -20.86 2.11
C TYR A 45 12.27 -22.26 2.67
N GLY A 46 10.98 -22.65 2.59
CA GLY A 46 10.46 -23.88 3.17
C GLY A 46 9.00 -23.78 3.63
N ALA A 47 8.43 -24.92 4.03
CA ALA A 47 7.11 -24.95 4.66
C ALA A 47 7.14 -24.13 5.96
N PRO A 48 6.05 -23.43 6.33
CA PRO A 48 5.99 -22.65 7.56
C PRO A 48 6.34 -23.53 8.77
N TYR A 49 7.33 -23.13 9.57
CA TYR A 49 7.72 -23.85 10.79
C TYR A 49 6.55 -24.04 11.77
N ASN A 50 5.55 -23.15 11.72
CA ASN A 50 4.31 -23.26 12.47
C ASN A 50 3.16 -22.57 11.73
N ALA A 51 1.95 -22.68 12.28
CA ALA A 51 0.75 -22.01 11.76
C ALA A 51 0.71 -20.49 12.07
N SER A 52 1.78 -19.89 12.58
CA SER A 52 1.84 -18.44 12.83
C SER A 52 1.96 -17.67 11.52
N VAL A 53 1.14 -16.64 11.39
CA VAL A 53 1.19 -15.66 10.30
C VAL A 53 1.50 -14.32 10.92
N SER A 54 2.65 -13.76 10.56
CA SER A 54 3.00 -12.37 10.87
C SER A 54 2.81 -11.53 9.62
N LEU A 55 2.24 -10.34 9.77
CA LEU A 55 1.97 -9.41 8.69
C LEU A 55 2.85 -8.17 8.82
N ARG A 56 3.15 -7.57 7.68
CA ARG A 56 3.70 -6.22 7.57
C ARG A 56 2.90 -5.48 6.52
N VAL A 57 2.49 -4.26 6.83
CA VAL A 57 1.75 -3.39 5.91
C VAL A 57 2.74 -2.42 5.30
N HIS A 58 2.82 -2.35 3.99
CA HIS A 58 3.61 -1.35 3.28
C HIS A 58 2.69 -0.37 2.57
N LEU A 59 3.05 0.90 2.62
CA LEU A 59 2.38 1.96 1.89
C LEU A 59 3.23 2.37 0.70
N GLY A 60 2.59 2.92 -0.32
CA GLY A 60 3.30 3.56 -1.40
C GLY A 60 2.38 4.35 -2.32
N ILE A 61 3.00 5.17 -3.15
CA ILE A 61 2.34 5.99 -4.16
C ILE A 61 2.95 5.68 -5.51
N ALA A 62 2.07 5.36 -6.46
CA ALA A 62 2.44 5.04 -7.84
C ALA A 62 1.97 6.15 -8.78
N VAL A 63 2.91 6.74 -9.53
CA VAL A 63 2.57 7.71 -10.59
C VAL A 63 2.14 6.95 -11.83
N LEU A 64 1.01 7.35 -12.43
CA LEU A 64 0.42 6.61 -13.56
C LEU A 64 1.32 6.64 -14.81
N ASP A 65 1.95 7.77 -15.12
CA ASP A 65 2.84 7.94 -16.28
C ASP A 65 4.30 7.51 -16.03
N ASP A 66 4.59 6.85 -14.90
CA ASP A 66 5.93 6.29 -14.65
C ASP A 66 6.12 5.01 -15.46
N ASP A 67 7.20 4.92 -16.22
CA ASP A 67 7.50 3.79 -17.12
C ASP A 67 8.42 2.74 -16.48
N ARG A 68 8.75 2.88 -15.19
CA ARG A 68 9.54 1.89 -14.48
C ARG A 68 8.68 0.74 -13.97
N ASP A 69 9.29 -0.44 -13.87
CA ASP A 69 8.66 -1.55 -13.16
C ASP A 69 8.45 -1.17 -11.69
N ALA A 70 7.40 -1.73 -11.09
CA ALA A 70 6.90 -1.35 -9.77
C ALA A 70 7.92 -1.59 -8.62
N THR A 71 8.93 -0.73 -8.48
CA THR A 71 9.83 -0.60 -7.30
C THR A 71 9.12 0.10 -6.12
N MET A 72 7.80 -0.07 -6.03
CA MET A 72 6.88 0.96 -5.54
C MET A 72 6.82 1.12 -4.01
N LEU A 73 7.61 0.39 -3.22
CA LEU A 73 7.58 0.51 -1.75
C LEU A 73 8.33 1.75 -1.27
N ASN A 74 7.85 2.93 -1.66
CA ASN A 74 8.41 4.23 -1.35
C ASN A 74 7.81 4.90 -0.11
N GLY A 75 6.81 4.27 0.51
CA GLY A 75 6.20 4.72 1.75
C GLY A 75 6.69 3.96 2.99
N PRO A 76 6.24 4.38 4.18
CA PRO A 76 6.55 3.70 5.41
C PRO A 76 5.87 2.33 5.46
N ASN A 77 6.33 1.49 6.37
CA ASN A 77 5.71 0.21 6.65
C ASN A 77 5.42 0.04 8.14
N SER A 78 4.51 -0.86 8.49
CA SER A 78 4.08 -1.08 9.89
C SER A 78 5.19 -1.58 10.82
N GLY A 79 6.37 -1.91 10.31
CA GLY A 79 7.57 -2.24 11.08
C GLY A 79 8.54 -1.06 11.25
N ASP A 80 8.23 0.13 10.75
CA ASP A 80 9.04 1.33 10.94
C ASP A 80 8.95 1.80 12.39
N LEU A 81 9.96 1.44 13.18
CA LEU A 81 10.00 1.73 14.62
C LEU A 81 10.20 3.23 14.90
N ASN A 82 10.81 3.98 13.99
CA ASN A 82 11.00 5.41 14.19
C ASN A 82 9.66 6.15 14.08
N LEU A 83 8.79 5.69 13.19
CA LEU A 83 7.49 6.30 12.96
C LEU A 83 6.39 5.77 13.88
N PHE A 84 6.42 4.47 14.22
CA PHE A 84 5.28 3.78 14.82
C PHE A 84 5.57 3.01 16.11
N SER A 85 6.73 3.23 16.75
CA SER A 85 7.10 2.53 18.01
C SER A 85 6.06 2.67 19.13
N ALA A 86 5.37 3.81 19.21
CA ALA A 86 4.36 4.06 20.23
C ALA A 86 3.05 3.29 20.03
N ASP A 87 2.72 2.89 18.78
CA ASP A 87 1.38 2.39 18.45
C ASP A 87 1.15 0.91 18.77
N ARG A 88 2.25 0.14 18.83
CA ARG A 88 2.26 -1.29 19.18
C ARG A 88 1.17 -2.14 18.50
N PHE A 89 1.13 -2.12 17.16
CA PHE A 89 0.17 -2.93 16.39
C PHE A 89 0.45 -4.44 16.52
N HIS A 90 -0.57 -5.23 16.88
CA HIS A 90 -0.50 -6.69 16.93
C HIS A 90 -0.75 -7.33 15.56
N LEU A 91 0.23 -7.31 14.67
CA LEU A 91 0.09 -7.83 13.30
C LEU A 91 0.49 -9.31 13.17
N ARG A 92 -0.05 -10.17 14.04
CA ARG A 92 0.20 -11.62 14.04
C ARG A 92 -1.02 -12.40 14.49
N PHE A 93 -1.24 -13.57 13.90
CA PHE A 93 -2.25 -14.54 14.34
C PHE A 93 -1.84 -15.98 14.04
N ASN A 94 -2.49 -16.95 14.68
CA ASN A 94 -2.35 -18.36 14.33
C ASN A 94 -3.42 -18.75 13.30
N ALA A 95 -3.01 -19.21 12.11
CA ALA A 95 -3.93 -19.56 11.03
C ALA A 95 -4.68 -20.88 11.23
N SER A 96 -4.20 -21.77 12.13
CA SER A 96 -4.86 -23.04 12.45
C SER A 96 -5.91 -22.85 13.55
N SER A 97 -5.53 -22.23 14.68
CA SER A 97 -6.44 -22.05 15.82
C SER A 97 -7.28 -20.78 15.76
N GLY A 98 -6.94 -19.82 14.88
CA GLY A 98 -7.56 -18.50 14.86
C GLY A 98 -7.16 -17.61 16.04
N SER A 99 -6.24 -18.05 16.91
CA SER A 99 -5.77 -17.25 18.04
C SER A 99 -5.24 -15.89 17.56
N THR A 100 -5.68 -14.83 18.26
CA THR A 100 -5.42 -13.41 18.00
C THR A 100 -5.82 -12.89 16.61
N TYR A 101 -6.62 -13.64 15.85
CA TYR A 101 -7.05 -13.25 14.51
C TYR A 101 -7.82 -11.93 14.49
N GLU A 102 -8.89 -11.79 15.29
CA GLU A 102 -9.71 -10.57 15.31
C GLU A 102 -8.89 -9.36 15.76
N ARG A 103 -8.07 -9.51 16.82
CA ARG A 103 -7.13 -8.46 17.24
C ARG A 103 -6.17 -8.04 16.13
N CYS A 104 -5.63 -9.00 15.37
CA CYS A 104 -4.76 -8.71 14.25
C CYS A 104 -5.48 -7.94 13.12
N ARG A 105 -6.75 -8.27 12.86
CA ARG A 105 -7.59 -7.56 11.89
C ARG A 105 -7.90 -6.13 12.36
N GLU A 106 -8.31 -5.98 13.63
CA GLU A 106 -8.58 -4.68 14.24
C GLU A 106 -7.34 -3.77 14.20
N ASP A 107 -6.17 -4.28 14.62
CA ASP A 107 -4.93 -3.51 14.58
C ASP A 107 -4.46 -3.22 13.15
N LEU A 108 -4.80 -4.08 12.19
CA LEU A 108 -4.53 -3.84 10.79
C LEU A 108 -5.35 -2.66 10.25
N LEU A 109 -6.65 -2.63 10.54
CA LEU A 109 -7.51 -1.49 10.20
C LEU A 109 -7.07 -0.23 10.96
N ARG A 110 -6.73 -0.35 12.25
CA ARG A 110 -6.24 0.75 13.07
C ARG A 110 -4.97 1.36 12.49
N PHE A 111 -4.03 0.55 12.00
CA PHE A 111 -2.84 1.05 11.29
C PHE A 111 -3.23 1.88 10.06
N VAL A 112 -4.20 1.41 9.27
CA VAL A 112 -4.64 2.16 8.09
C VAL A 112 -5.26 3.49 8.48
N VAL A 113 -6.19 3.50 9.42
CA VAL A 113 -6.90 4.72 9.83
C VAL A 113 -5.97 5.72 10.53
N GLN A 114 -5.12 5.24 11.45
CA GLN A 114 -4.30 6.12 12.28
C GLN A 114 -3.00 6.56 11.61
N ARG A 115 -2.45 5.75 10.69
CA ARG A 115 -1.12 6.00 10.09
C ARG A 115 -1.17 6.10 8.58
N ALA A 116 -1.79 5.14 7.90
CA ALA A 116 -1.78 5.14 6.44
C ALA A 116 -2.57 6.30 5.84
N GLU A 117 -3.80 6.54 6.30
CA GLU A 117 -4.63 7.63 5.79
C GLU A 117 -4.00 9.00 6.01
N PRO A 118 -3.51 9.38 7.21
CA PRO A 118 -2.80 10.64 7.39
C PRO A 118 -1.58 10.77 6.47
N TRP A 119 -0.84 9.68 6.23
CA TRP A 119 0.28 9.68 5.30
C TRP A 119 -0.19 9.93 3.86
N PHE A 120 -1.21 9.20 3.37
CA PHE A 120 -1.76 9.42 2.04
C PHE A 120 -2.35 10.83 1.86
N VAL A 121 -3.06 11.34 2.87
CA VAL A 121 -3.62 12.70 2.87
C VAL A 121 -2.52 13.75 2.67
N ALA A 122 -1.37 13.59 3.34
CA ALA A 122 -0.23 14.50 3.21
C ALA A 122 0.35 14.57 1.78
N TRP A 123 0.09 13.55 0.97
CA TRP A 123 0.62 13.38 -0.39
C TRP A 123 -0.45 13.41 -1.48
N ARG A 124 -1.72 13.63 -1.12
CA ARG A 124 -2.84 13.53 -2.07
C ARG A 124 -2.77 14.56 -3.20
N SER A 125 -2.19 15.72 -2.94
CA SER A 125 -2.00 16.76 -3.95
C SER A 125 -0.79 16.43 -4.84
N PRO A 126 -0.94 16.46 -6.19
CA PRO A 126 0.20 16.38 -7.11
C PRO A 126 1.28 17.41 -6.81
N GLN A 127 0.89 18.61 -6.35
CA GLN A 127 1.83 19.65 -5.96
C GLN A 127 2.72 19.20 -4.79
N SER A 128 2.12 18.64 -3.74
CA SER A 128 2.86 18.15 -2.56
C SER A 128 3.85 17.03 -2.93
N LEU A 129 3.46 16.13 -3.83
CA LEU A 129 4.30 15.05 -4.34
C LEU A 129 5.49 15.57 -5.17
N ARG A 130 5.34 16.69 -5.89
CA ARG A 130 6.43 17.28 -6.68
C ARG A 130 7.37 18.15 -5.85
N GLU A 131 6.81 19.05 -5.07
CA GLU A 131 7.54 20.24 -4.59
C GLU A 131 8.13 20.06 -3.21
N ARG A 132 7.51 19.23 -2.37
CA ARG A 132 8.04 18.99 -1.02
C ARG A 132 9.34 18.20 -1.09
N GLU A 133 10.31 18.59 -0.27
CA GLU A 133 11.59 17.90 -0.18
C GLU A 133 11.40 16.47 0.32
N ASP A 134 10.54 16.28 1.31
CA ASP A 134 10.23 15.00 1.96
C ASP A 134 9.27 14.09 1.16
N SER A 135 9.00 14.41 -0.10
CA SER A 135 8.12 13.59 -0.94
C SER A 135 8.69 12.18 -1.14
N PRO A 136 7.82 11.14 -1.10
CA PRO A 136 8.23 9.75 -1.33
C PRO A 136 8.60 9.47 -2.79
N LEU A 137 8.40 10.42 -3.70
CA LEU A 137 8.78 10.27 -5.10
C LEU A 137 10.22 10.69 -5.31
N ASP A 138 10.97 9.84 -6.02
CA ASP A 138 12.26 10.22 -6.57
C ASP A 138 12.11 11.18 -7.78
N ALA A 139 13.24 11.67 -8.29
CA ALA A 139 13.25 12.65 -9.37
C ALA A 139 12.53 12.16 -10.64
N ILE A 140 12.64 10.87 -10.95
CA ILE A 140 12.03 10.27 -12.16
C ILE A 140 10.51 10.22 -12.00
N ALA A 141 10.01 9.77 -10.85
CA ALA A 141 8.57 9.73 -10.58
C ALA A 141 7.98 11.15 -10.53
N ARG A 142 8.70 12.14 -9.97
CA ARG A 142 8.27 13.55 -9.97
C ARG A 142 8.17 14.11 -11.39
N GLN A 143 9.11 13.79 -12.27
CA GLN A 143 9.05 14.18 -13.69
C GLN A 143 7.87 13.51 -14.40
N ALA A 144 7.60 12.23 -14.13
CA ALA A 144 6.44 11.54 -14.67
C ALA A 144 5.12 12.16 -14.19
N LEU A 145 5.05 12.51 -12.91
CA LEU A 145 3.89 13.18 -12.34
C LEU A 145 3.67 14.53 -13.01
N GLN A 146 4.75 15.28 -13.26
CA GLN A 146 4.66 16.57 -13.95
C GLN A 146 4.09 16.44 -15.36
N ARG A 147 4.54 15.46 -16.16
CA ARG A 147 3.96 15.22 -17.49
C ARG A 147 2.47 14.94 -17.42
N GLY A 148 2.03 14.18 -16.42
CA GLY A 148 0.62 13.91 -16.18
C GLY A 148 -0.19 15.17 -15.86
N VAL A 149 0.33 16.02 -14.99
CA VAL A 149 -0.29 17.32 -14.63
C VAL A 149 -0.35 18.26 -15.84
N ASP A 150 0.67 18.26 -16.69
CA ASP A 150 0.72 19.09 -17.91
C ASP A 150 -0.16 18.56 -19.05
N GLY A 151 -0.90 17.47 -18.83
CA GLY A 151 -1.74 16.84 -19.86
C GLY A 151 -0.95 16.02 -20.90
N ASN A 152 0.34 15.79 -20.65
CA ASN A 152 1.27 15.10 -21.56
C ASN A 152 1.55 13.65 -21.13
N ALA A 153 0.67 13.03 -20.32
CA ALA A 153 0.79 11.62 -19.97
C ALA A 153 0.61 10.72 -21.20
N ALA A 154 1.50 9.74 -21.36
CA ALA A 154 1.37 8.73 -22.40
C ALA A 154 0.35 7.67 -21.98
N SER A 155 -0.70 7.48 -22.77
CA SER A 155 -1.78 6.51 -22.49
C SER A 155 -1.28 5.08 -22.32
N GLU A 156 -0.22 4.71 -23.04
CA GLU A 156 0.44 3.39 -22.94
C GLU A 156 1.10 3.19 -21.58
N ARG A 157 1.77 4.22 -21.03
CA ARG A 157 2.41 4.17 -19.72
C ARG A 157 1.37 4.09 -18.61
N VAL A 158 0.33 4.92 -18.68
CA VAL A 158 -0.82 4.87 -17.77
C VAL A 158 -1.44 3.46 -17.77
N THR A 159 -1.70 2.91 -18.96
CA THR A 159 -2.26 1.55 -19.10
C THR A 159 -1.34 0.49 -18.52
N ARG A 160 -0.02 0.59 -18.74
CA ARG A 160 0.96 -0.34 -18.16
C ARG A 160 0.95 -0.27 -16.64
N THR A 161 0.96 0.92 -16.05
CA THR A 161 0.92 1.10 -14.60
C THR A 161 -0.36 0.53 -14.00
N LEU A 162 -1.52 0.81 -14.61
CA LEU A 162 -2.79 0.24 -14.15
C LEU A 162 -2.76 -1.30 -14.20
N LYS A 163 -2.23 -1.90 -15.27
CA LYS A 163 -2.00 -3.35 -15.36
C LYS A 163 -1.04 -3.87 -14.27
N LEU A 164 0.04 -3.14 -13.97
CA LEU A 164 0.98 -3.46 -12.88
C LEU A 164 0.32 -3.45 -11.49
N PHE A 165 -0.79 -2.73 -11.32
CA PHE A 165 -1.58 -2.74 -10.09
C PHE A 165 -2.84 -3.61 -10.16
N GLY A 166 -3.08 -4.31 -11.28
CA GLY A 166 -4.26 -5.17 -11.47
C GLY A 166 -5.57 -4.37 -11.65
N ILE A 167 -5.48 -3.10 -12.03
CA ILE A 167 -6.62 -2.25 -12.34
C ILE A 167 -6.95 -2.45 -13.84
N LYS A 168 -8.21 -2.73 -14.14
CA LYS A 168 -8.72 -2.81 -15.51
C LYS A 168 -9.08 -1.41 -16.00
N ASN A 169 -8.75 -1.11 -17.26
CA ASN A 169 -9.23 0.07 -17.96
C ASN A 169 -10.71 -0.09 -18.34
#